data_AF-A0A4R4Z9B4-F1
#
_entry.id   AF-A0A4R4Z9B4-F1
#
_cell.length_a   1.000
_cell.length_b   1.000
_cell.length_c   1.000
_cell.angle_alpha   90.00
_cell.angle_beta   90.00
_cell.angle_gamma   90.00
#
_symmetry.space_group_name_H-M   'P 1'
#
loop_
_entity.id
_entity.type
_entity.pdbx_description
1 polymer ?
#
loop_
_entity_poly.entity_id
_entity_poly.type
_entity_poly.pdbx_seq_one_letter_code
_entity_poly.pdbx_strand_id
1 'polypeptide(L)'
;MRTTTHRGSRLGRLAAAVTLAATSLLALPLSATAEGAADVPDIQWPPAGTTPPNYPPEELDKHATALQKRMEAVFPTVVPHAVDPVTPKPQQLSDTQFLHGTTVFRDSIGRTGVTMQYNAPGVVQKSPKESCENPGGTPVTFCEGRLLEDGSVLVHRRFESDGHVVASADHYMLDGSVTMVSSYNYDPIIDDQQDPTTRPEVAVPYEQLDVLATDPELALH
;
A
#
# COMPACT_ATOMS: atom_id res chain seq x y z
N MET A 1 -20.51 43.17 -55.73
CA MET A 1 -21.13 41.95 -55.16
C MET A 1 -21.86 42.35 -53.88
N ARG A 2 -23.14 42.76 -53.96
CA ARG A 2 -24.36 41.97 -53.62
C ARG A 2 -24.21 41.21 -52.29
N THR A 3 -24.62 41.78 -51.15
CA THR A 3 -25.97 41.83 -50.52
C THR A 3 -26.33 40.63 -49.63
N THR A 4 -26.85 40.98 -48.45
CA THR A 4 -27.95 40.36 -47.65
C THR A 4 -27.70 39.19 -46.67
N THR A 5 -27.66 39.56 -45.38
CA THR A 5 -28.52 39.16 -44.23
C THR A 5 -29.36 37.88 -44.25
N HIS A 6 -29.31 37.12 -43.14
CA HIS A 6 -30.43 36.46 -42.40
C HIS A 6 -29.86 35.92 -41.07
N ARG A 7 -30.14 36.43 -39.85
CA ARG A 7 -31.37 36.46 -39.01
C ARG A 7 -32.16 35.14 -38.98
N GLY A 8 -31.99 34.39 -37.89
CA GLY A 8 -32.77 33.21 -37.54
C GLY A 8 -32.74 32.94 -36.03
N SER A 9 -33.58 33.67 -35.30
CA SER A 9 -33.90 33.45 -33.89
C SER A 9 -34.90 32.28 -33.77
N ARG A 10 -34.66 31.33 -32.85
CA ARG A 10 -35.73 30.54 -32.22
C ARG A 10 -35.40 30.26 -30.75
N LEU A 11 -35.94 31.14 -29.91
CA LEU A 11 -36.28 30.86 -28.52
C LEU A 11 -37.29 29.72 -28.48
N GLY A 12 -36.89 28.57 -27.91
CA GLY A 12 -37.78 27.52 -27.46
C GLY A 12 -37.90 27.59 -25.95
N ARG A 13 -38.93 28.26 -25.44
CA ARG A 13 -39.37 28.15 -24.04
C ARG A 13 -40.27 26.91 -23.94
N LEU A 14 -39.87 25.93 -23.16
CA LEU A 14 -40.78 24.92 -22.61
C LEU A 14 -40.65 24.96 -21.10
N ALA A 15 -41.69 25.49 -20.46
CA ALA A 15 -41.94 25.35 -19.04
C ALA A 15 -42.52 23.96 -18.79
N ALA A 16 -42.03 23.25 -17.78
CA ALA A 16 -42.70 22.08 -17.24
C ALA A 16 -42.44 21.97 -15.73
N ALA A 17 -43.53 22.19 -15.00
CA ALA A 17 -43.92 21.69 -13.68
C ALA A 17 -42.81 21.39 -12.64
N VAL A 18 -42.76 22.27 -11.65
CA VAL A 18 -42.21 22.01 -10.31
C VAL A 18 -43.19 21.09 -9.56
N THR A 19 -42.81 19.85 -9.31
CA THR A 19 -43.43 18.98 -8.30
C THR A 19 -42.59 19.01 -7.04
N LEU A 20 -43.09 19.72 -6.02
CA LEU A 20 -42.56 19.71 -4.66
C LEU A 20 -43.00 18.40 -3.98
N ALA A 21 -42.12 17.39 -3.98
CA ALA A 21 -42.24 16.26 -3.07
C ALA A 21 -41.58 16.65 -1.74
N ALA A 22 -42.41 16.89 -0.72
CA ALA A 22 -41.95 17.10 0.65
C ALA A 22 -41.57 15.74 1.27
N THR A 23 -40.31 15.35 1.11
CA THR A 23 -39.73 14.20 1.81
C THR A 23 -39.30 14.66 3.21
N SER A 24 -40.04 14.19 4.22
CA SER A 24 -39.68 14.33 5.63
C SER A 24 -38.35 13.61 5.89
N LEU A 25 -37.26 14.36 5.92
CA LEU A 25 -35.96 13.88 6.38
C LEU A 25 -36.04 13.64 7.89
N LEU A 26 -36.23 12.38 8.27
CA LEU A 26 -35.94 11.92 9.63
C LEU A 26 -34.43 12.11 9.84
N ALA A 27 -34.07 13.19 10.53
CA ALA A 27 -32.71 13.40 11.03
C ALA A 27 -32.44 12.36 12.12
N LEU A 28 -31.91 11.21 11.71
CA LEU A 28 -31.25 10.30 12.64
C LEU A 28 -30.03 11.06 13.18
N PRO A 29 -29.82 11.10 14.51
CA PRO A 29 -28.54 11.56 15.04
C PRO A 29 -27.47 10.62 14.50
N LEU A 30 -26.60 11.13 13.62
CA LEU A 30 -25.31 10.51 13.38
C LEU A 30 -24.54 10.64 14.69
N SER A 31 -24.67 9.62 15.54
CA SER A 31 -23.61 9.31 16.47
C SER A 31 -22.38 9.04 15.63
N ALA A 32 -21.49 10.02 15.52
CA ALA A 32 -20.12 9.80 15.10
C ALA A 32 -19.47 8.96 16.20
N THR A 33 -19.70 7.64 16.15
CA THR A 33 -18.79 6.69 16.79
C THR A 33 -17.42 6.98 16.22
N ALA A 34 -16.46 7.22 17.11
CA ALA A 34 -15.06 7.12 16.76
C ALA A 34 -14.79 5.64 16.42
N GLU A 35 -15.22 5.20 15.24
CA GLU A 35 -14.78 3.98 14.58
C GLU A 35 -13.34 4.20 14.17
N GLY A 36 -12.45 3.29 14.56
CA GLY A 36 -11.05 3.37 14.15
C GLY A 36 -10.02 2.82 15.14
N ALA A 37 -10.43 2.12 16.20
CA ALA A 37 -9.55 1.12 16.81
C ALA A 37 -9.87 -0.22 16.12
N ALA A 38 -9.21 -0.40 14.99
CA ALA A 38 -9.22 -1.49 14.02
C ALA A 38 -9.48 -2.92 14.55
N ASP A 39 -10.26 -3.69 13.80
CA ASP A 39 -10.47 -5.15 13.90
C ASP A 39 -9.19 -5.95 13.57
N VAL A 40 -8.06 -5.62 14.19
CA VAL A 40 -6.80 -6.34 13.95
C VAL A 40 -6.73 -7.56 14.88
N PRO A 41 -6.53 -8.78 14.35
CA PRO A 41 -6.41 -9.97 15.17
C PRO A 41 -5.35 -9.83 16.26
N ASP A 42 -5.76 -10.10 17.50
CA ASP A 42 -4.88 -10.13 18.66
C ASP A 42 -4.28 -11.52 18.81
N ILE A 43 -3.14 -11.74 18.16
CA ILE A 43 -2.41 -13.01 18.19
C ILE A 43 -1.12 -12.86 18.99
N GLN A 44 -0.70 -13.95 19.63
CA GLN A 44 0.62 -14.00 20.26
C GLN A 44 1.70 -13.81 19.18
N TRP A 45 2.56 -12.82 19.38
CA TRP A 45 3.64 -12.50 18.47
C TRP A 45 4.94 -12.12 19.21
N PRO A 46 6.14 -12.49 18.67
CA PRO A 46 6.31 -13.51 17.64
C PRO A 46 5.77 -14.87 18.11
N PRO A 47 5.59 -15.86 17.22
CA PRO A 47 5.23 -17.20 17.61
C PRO A 47 6.16 -17.74 18.70
N ALA A 48 5.61 -18.54 19.61
CA ALA A 48 6.38 -19.04 20.76
C ALA A 48 7.62 -19.83 20.30
N GLY A 49 8.80 -19.43 20.78
CA GLY A 49 10.06 -20.09 20.45
C GLY A 49 10.72 -19.58 19.16
N THR A 50 10.14 -18.61 18.45
CA THR A 50 10.79 -17.99 17.30
C THR A 50 11.99 -17.15 17.76
N THR A 51 13.14 -17.39 17.14
CA THR A 51 14.38 -16.62 17.35
C THR A 51 14.90 -16.09 16.02
N PRO A 52 15.34 -14.82 15.94
CA PRO A 52 16.03 -14.29 14.77
C PRO A 52 17.14 -15.22 14.29
N PRO A 53 17.12 -15.65 13.01
CA PRO A 53 18.26 -16.35 12.43
C PRO A 53 19.47 -15.41 12.36
N ASN A 54 20.68 -15.96 12.34
CA ASN A 54 21.89 -15.20 12.07
C ASN A 54 22.47 -15.68 10.75
N TYR A 55 22.00 -15.12 9.64
CA TYR A 55 22.43 -15.53 8.31
C TYR A 55 23.83 -14.98 8.02
N PRO A 56 24.74 -15.79 7.48
CA PRO A 56 26.01 -15.29 6.97
C PRO A 56 25.77 -14.46 5.69
N PRO A 57 26.70 -13.55 5.32
CA PRO A 57 26.53 -12.64 4.18
C PRO A 57 26.19 -13.35 2.86
N GLU A 58 26.76 -14.52 2.60
CA GLU A 58 26.50 -15.31 1.39
C GLU A 58 25.08 -15.88 1.33
N GLU A 59 24.44 -16.13 2.46
CA GLU A 59 23.06 -16.60 2.53
C GLU A 59 22.08 -15.43 2.35
N LEU A 60 22.39 -14.29 2.95
CA LEU A 60 21.64 -13.04 2.72
C LEU A 60 21.69 -12.62 1.25
N ASP A 61 22.84 -12.77 0.57
CA ASP A 61 22.96 -12.49 -0.86
C ASP A 61 22.09 -13.41 -1.72
N LYS A 62 22.01 -14.71 -1.37
CA LYS A 62 21.10 -15.66 -2.04
C LYS A 62 19.65 -15.27 -1.83
N HIS A 63 19.27 -14.93 -0.60
CA HIS A 63 17.93 -14.47 -0.26
C HIS A 63 17.54 -13.20 -1.02
N ALA A 64 18.43 -12.21 -1.06
CA ALA A 64 18.23 -10.98 -1.82
C ALA A 64 18.09 -11.25 -3.33
N THR A 65 18.91 -12.16 -3.88
CA THR A 65 18.84 -12.56 -5.29
C THR A 65 17.54 -13.30 -5.61
N ALA A 66 17.06 -14.16 -4.72
CA ALA A 66 15.78 -14.86 -4.87
C ALA A 66 14.61 -13.88 -4.85
N LEU A 67 14.58 -12.99 -3.85
CA LEU A 67 13.57 -11.93 -3.74
C LEU A 67 13.55 -11.01 -4.97
N GLN A 68 14.72 -10.60 -5.46
CA GLN A 68 14.81 -9.79 -6.67
C GLN A 68 14.16 -10.50 -7.86
N LYS A 69 14.57 -11.74 -8.15
CA LYS A 69 14.05 -12.51 -9.29
C LYS A 69 12.54 -12.75 -9.18
N ARG A 70 12.05 -13.02 -7.96
CA ARG A 70 10.62 -13.23 -7.75
C ARG A 70 9.84 -11.96 -8.01
N MET A 71 10.30 -10.83 -7.47
CA MET A 71 9.69 -9.52 -7.72
C MET A 71 9.72 -9.14 -9.20
N GLU A 72 10.85 -9.34 -9.90
CA GLU A 72 10.92 -9.13 -11.37
C GLU A 72 9.90 -9.95 -12.15
N ALA A 73 9.63 -11.20 -11.71
CA ALA A 73 8.69 -12.09 -12.38
C ALA A 73 7.22 -11.73 -12.09
N VAL A 74 6.88 -11.41 -10.83
CA VAL A 74 5.49 -11.23 -10.39
C VAL A 74 4.98 -9.80 -10.63
N PHE A 75 5.85 -8.80 -10.48
CA PHE A 75 5.45 -7.40 -10.44
C PHE A 75 4.69 -6.93 -11.70
N PRO A 76 5.13 -7.25 -12.94
CA PRO A 76 4.40 -6.82 -14.14
C PRO A 76 2.98 -7.40 -14.25
N THR A 77 2.73 -8.56 -13.62
CA THR A 77 1.41 -9.19 -13.61
C THR A 77 0.50 -8.55 -12.57
N VAL A 78 1.05 -8.20 -11.40
CA VAL A 78 0.27 -7.62 -10.29
C VAL A 78 0.03 -6.13 -10.49
N VAL A 79 0.99 -5.41 -11.07
CA VAL A 79 0.94 -3.96 -11.33
C VAL A 79 0.99 -3.72 -12.85
N PRO A 80 -0.05 -4.10 -13.60
CA PRO A 80 -0.01 -4.11 -15.07
C PRO A 80 0.07 -2.73 -15.72
N HIS A 81 -0.19 -1.65 -14.97
CA HIS A 81 -0.02 -0.27 -15.44
C HIS A 81 1.40 0.26 -15.28
N ALA A 82 2.29 -0.50 -14.62
CA ALA A 82 3.69 -0.12 -14.48
C ALA A 82 4.42 -0.19 -15.83
N VAL A 83 5.10 0.90 -16.16
CA VAL A 83 5.97 1.03 -17.33
C VAL A 83 7.42 0.97 -16.89
N ASP A 84 8.20 0.16 -17.59
CA ASP A 84 9.63 -0.07 -17.38
C ASP A 84 9.99 -0.34 -15.90
N PRO A 85 9.35 -1.33 -15.23
CA PRO A 85 9.69 -1.65 -13.85
C PRO A 85 11.13 -2.15 -13.75
N VAL A 86 11.88 -1.55 -12.82
CA VAL A 86 13.25 -1.95 -12.46
C VAL A 86 13.25 -2.35 -11.00
N THR A 87 13.67 -3.58 -10.72
CA THR A 87 13.78 -4.13 -9.37
C THR A 87 15.26 -4.38 -9.04
N PRO A 88 15.95 -3.42 -8.39
CA PRO A 88 17.29 -3.65 -7.89
C PRO A 88 17.27 -4.77 -6.84
N LYS A 89 18.41 -5.44 -6.68
CA LYS A 89 18.59 -6.42 -5.61
C LYS A 89 18.35 -5.77 -4.24
N PRO A 90 17.46 -6.32 -3.40
CA PRO A 90 17.27 -5.86 -2.03
C PRO A 90 18.58 -5.82 -1.25
N GLN A 91 18.70 -4.86 -0.33
CA GLN A 91 19.87 -4.67 0.51
C GLN A 91 19.49 -4.82 1.97
N GLN A 92 20.46 -5.27 2.76
CA GLN A 92 20.37 -5.21 4.21
C GLN A 92 20.70 -3.78 4.65
N LEU A 93 19.79 -3.12 5.38
CA LEU A 93 19.97 -1.71 5.78
C LEU A 93 20.51 -1.51 7.21
N SER A 94 20.74 -2.58 7.98
CA SER A 94 21.48 -2.53 9.25
C SER A 94 21.88 -3.93 9.70
N ASP A 95 22.49 -4.09 10.87
CA ASP A 95 22.81 -5.41 11.46
C ASP A 95 21.57 -6.29 11.73
N THR A 96 20.37 -5.75 11.53
CA THR A 96 19.10 -6.49 11.55
C THR A 96 18.96 -7.39 10.32
N GLN A 97 18.33 -8.54 10.53
CA GLN A 97 18.13 -9.59 9.52
C GLN A 97 16.88 -9.30 8.65
N PHE A 98 16.84 -8.11 8.04
CA PHE A 98 15.82 -7.75 7.06
C PHE A 98 16.46 -7.34 5.73
N LEU A 99 15.75 -7.61 4.65
CA LEU A 99 16.10 -7.22 3.29
C LEU A 99 15.10 -6.20 2.80
N HIS A 100 15.57 -5.05 2.31
CA HIS A 100 14.74 -3.97 1.80
C HIS A 100 15.12 -3.64 0.36
N GLY A 101 14.12 -3.53 -0.51
CA GLY A 101 14.30 -3.17 -1.91
C GLY A 101 13.12 -2.36 -2.42
N THR A 102 13.32 -1.69 -3.55
CA THR A 102 12.27 -0.87 -4.18
C THR A 102 12.18 -1.19 -5.65
N THR A 103 11.03 -1.66 -6.11
CA THR A 103 10.73 -1.71 -7.55
C THR A 103 10.32 -0.33 -8.00
N VAL A 104 11.15 0.29 -8.85
CA VAL A 104 10.94 1.63 -9.41
C VAL A 104 10.25 1.49 -10.76
N PHE A 105 9.24 2.31 -11.03
CA PHE A 105 8.52 2.28 -12.30
C PHE A 105 7.91 3.64 -12.63
N ARG A 106 7.32 3.74 -13.83
CA ARG A 106 6.52 4.90 -14.25
C ARG A 106 5.08 4.49 -14.54
N ASP A 107 4.17 5.42 -14.40
CA ASP A 107 2.79 5.28 -14.87
C ASP A 107 2.32 6.59 -15.53
N SER A 108 1.01 6.74 -15.74
CA SER A 108 0.43 7.93 -16.37
C SER A 108 0.63 9.24 -15.58
N ILE A 109 0.96 9.17 -14.29
CA ILE A 109 1.15 10.34 -13.43
C ILE A 109 2.61 10.73 -13.35
N GLY A 110 3.51 9.75 -13.21
CA GLY A 110 4.93 10.03 -13.08
C GLY A 110 5.75 8.83 -12.61
N ARG A 111 6.96 9.10 -12.12
CA ARG A 111 7.81 8.07 -11.50
C ARG A 111 7.32 7.78 -10.08
N THR A 112 7.49 6.55 -9.62
CA THR A 112 7.25 6.13 -8.23
C THR A 112 7.91 4.78 -7.98
N GLY A 113 7.62 4.14 -6.84
CA GLY A 113 8.02 2.78 -6.57
C GLY A 113 7.11 2.07 -5.58
N VAL A 114 7.28 0.75 -5.53
CA VAL A 114 6.79 -0.09 -4.45
C VAL A 114 7.99 -0.58 -3.66
N THR A 115 8.00 -0.31 -2.36
CA THR A 115 9.02 -0.87 -1.46
C THR A 115 8.56 -2.22 -0.96
N MET A 116 9.53 -3.12 -0.79
CA MET A 116 9.35 -4.40 -0.15
C MET A 116 10.40 -4.52 0.95
N GLN A 117 9.96 -4.96 2.12
CA GLN A 117 10.81 -5.33 3.22
C GLN A 117 10.45 -6.75 3.68
N TYR A 118 11.40 -7.66 3.56
CA TYR A 118 11.30 -8.98 4.19
C TYR A 118 12.03 -8.95 5.54
N ASN A 119 11.34 -9.31 6.61
CA ASN A 119 11.89 -9.46 7.94
C ASN A 119 11.94 -10.95 8.29
N ALA A 120 13.13 -11.46 8.59
CA ALA A 120 13.29 -12.86 8.99
C ALA A 120 12.52 -13.18 10.29
N PRO A 121 12.24 -14.46 10.57
CA PRO A 121 11.51 -14.89 11.76
C PRO A 121 11.98 -14.22 13.05
N GLY A 122 11.06 -13.60 13.80
CA GLY A 122 11.37 -12.99 15.09
C GLY A 122 12.13 -11.66 15.02
N VAL A 123 12.41 -11.10 13.83
CA VAL A 123 12.98 -9.74 13.72
C VAL A 123 11.95 -8.69 14.14
N VAL A 124 10.70 -8.84 13.68
CA VAL A 124 9.59 -7.98 14.11
C VAL A 124 9.05 -8.47 15.45
N GLN A 125 9.20 -7.65 16.48
CA GLN A 125 8.77 -7.98 17.84
C GLN A 125 7.34 -7.53 18.16
N LYS A 126 6.85 -6.48 17.48
CA LYS A 126 5.48 -5.99 17.68
C LYS A 126 4.48 -6.93 17.05
N SER A 127 3.41 -7.25 17.76
CA SER A 127 2.27 -7.98 17.20
C SER A 127 1.57 -7.20 16.07
N PRO A 128 0.75 -7.86 15.24
CA PRO A 128 -0.10 -7.17 14.26
C PRO A 128 -0.90 -6.03 14.88
N LYS A 129 -1.50 -6.26 16.06
CA LYS A 129 -2.30 -5.26 16.77
C LYS A 129 -1.45 -4.14 17.35
N GLU A 130 -0.30 -4.47 17.96
CA GLU A 130 0.62 -3.47 18.51
C GLU A 130 1.22 -2.58 17.41
N SER A 131 1.39 -3.09 16.19
CA SER A 131 1.90 -2.29 15.07
C SER A 131 0.91 -1.21 14.61
N CYS A 132 -0.39 -1.41 14.84
CA CYS A 132 -1.44 -0.41 14.69
C CYS A 132 -1.50 0.57 15.87
N GLU A 133 -1.48 0.06 17.10
CA GLU A 133 -1.68 0.87 18.31
C GLU A 133 -0.46 1.74 18.65
N ASN A 134 0.74 1.25 18.34
CA ASN A 134 2.01 1.89 18.71
C ASN A 134 2.98 1.96 17.51
N PRO A 135 2.69 2.78 16.48
CA PRO A 135 3.41 2.72 15.21
C PRO A 135 4.87 3.22 15.24
N GLY A 136 5.29 3.87 16.34
CA GLY A 136 6.71 4.15 16.58
C GLY A 136 7.30 5.34 15.82
N GLY A 137 6.55 6.44 15.71
CA GLY A 137 7.08 7.75 15.27
C GLY A 137 6.15 8.49 14.32
N THR A 138 5.54 7.78 13.37
CA THR A 138 4.55 8.35 12.45
C THR A 138 3.16 7.85 12.85
N PRO A 139 2.19 8.74 13.11
CA PRO A 139 0.82 8.33 13.37
C PRO A 139 0.24 7.52 12.21
N VAL A 140 -0.40 6.40 12.54
CA VAL A 140 -1.19 5.63 11.59
C VAL A 140 -2.57 6.29 11.50
N THR A 141 -2.97 6.67 10.29
CA THR A 141 -4.28 7.30 10.03
C THR A 141 -5.36 6.28 9.70
N PHE A 142 -4.95 5.08 9.27
CA PHE A 142 -5.82 3.94 9.02
C PHE A 142 -5.06 2.65 9.33
N CYS A 143 -5.66 1.76 10.10
CA CYS A 143 -5.16 0.41 10.33
C CYS A 143 -6.33 -0.56 10.23
N GLU A 144 -6.16 -1.68 9.55
CA GLU A 144 -7.10 -2.79 9.54
C GLU A 144 -6.32 -4.09 9.45
N GLY A 145 -6.85 -5.17 10.02
CA GLY A 145 -6.20 -6.47 9.98
C GLY A 145 -7.20 -7.57 9.67
N ARG A 146 -6.74 -8.67 9.08
CA ARG A 146 -7.57 -9.85 8.86
C ARG A 146 -6.75 -11.12 9.03
N LEU A 147 -7.40 -12.13 9.61
CA LEU A 147 -6.88 -13.49 9.65
C LEU A 147 -7.08 -14.14 8.28
N LEU A 148 -6.02 -14.73 7.72
CA LEU A 148 -6.08 -15.48 6.47
C LEU A 148 -6.49 -16.94 6.73
N GLU A 149 -6.86 -17.67 5.67
CA GLU A 149 -7.33 -19.07 5.79
C GLU A 149 -6.27 -20.01 6.36
N ASP A 150 -4.99 -19.71 6.15
CA ASP A 150 -3.86 -20.46 6.68
C ASP A 150 -3.52 -20.10 8.14
N GLY A 151 -4.20 -19.10 8.73
CA GLY A 151 -3.98 -18.61 10.09
C GLY A 151 -2.94 -17.50 10.23
N SER A 152 -2.28 -17.09 9.13
CA SER A 152 -1.45 -15.88 9.11
C SER A 152 -2.31 -14.61 9.20
N VAL A 153 -1.69 -13.45 9.43
CA VAL A 153 -2.41 -12.17 9.54
C VAL A 153 -1.91 -11.20 8.50
N LEU A 154 -2.83 -10.57 7.77
CA LEU A 154 -2.53 -9.45 6.88
C LEU A 154 -3.01 -8.15 7.53
N VAL A 155 -2.13 -7.15 7.61
CA VAL A 155 -2.43 -5.83 8.18
C VAL A 155 -2.26 -4.77 7.10
N HIS A 156 -3.26 -3.91 6.94
CA HIS A 156 -3.18 -2.70 6.15
C HIS A 156 -2.89 -1.51 7.04
N ARG A 157 -1.95 -0.67 6.64
CA ARG A 157 -1.59 0.56 7.34
C ARG A 157 -1.50 1.73 6.39
N ARG A 158 -2.03 2.87 6.81
CA ARG A 158 -1.85 4.15 6.13
C ARG A 158 -1.16 5.14 7.06
N PHE A 159 -0.15 5.79 6.52
CA PHE A 159 0.58 6.88 7.17
C PHE A 159 0.40 8.14 6.36
N GLU A 160 0.15 9.26 7.02
CA GLU A 160 0.06 10.57 6.35
C GLU A 160 0.90 11.60 7.10
N SER A 161 1.75 12.33 6.36
CA SER A 161 2.56 13.44 6.88
C SER A 161 2.83 14.44 5.77
N ASP A 162 2.54 15.73 6.00
CA ASP A 162 2.86 16.83 5.07
C ASP A 162 2.35 16.62 3.63
N GLY A 163 1.20 15.96 3.46
CA GLY A 163 0.62 15.64 2.15
C GLY A 163 1.20 14.38 1.50
N HIS A 164 2.23 13.77 2.09
CA HIS A 164 2.72 12.45 1.72
C HIS A 164 1.90 11.36 2.37
N VAL A 165 1.56 10.35 1.58
CA VAL A 165 0.79 9.18 1.97
C VAL A 165 1.61 7.94 1.66
N VAL A 166 1.69 7.03 2.64
CA VAL A 166 2.21 5.68 2.48
C VAL A 166 1.09 4.71 2.82
N ALA A 167 0.81 3.77 1.91
CA ALA A 167 -0.08 2.64 2.15
C ALA A 167 0.76 1.37 2.18
N SER A 168 0.61 0.55 3.21
CA SER A 168 1.40 -0.66 3.44
C SER A 168 0.50 -1.86 3.70
N ALA A 169 0.81 -2.99 3.07
CA ALA A 169 0.29 -4.30 3.43
C ALA A 169 1.41 -5.12 4.10
N ASP A 170 1.18 -5.55 5.34
CA ASP A 170 2.13 -6.36 6.11
C ASP A 170 1.56 -7.75 6.36
N HIS A 171 2.27 -8.76 5.90
CA HIS A 171 1.90 -10.16 6.08
C HIS A 171 2.73 -10.79 7.20
N TYR A 172 2.07 -11.06 8.32
CA TYR A 172 2.59 -11.74 9.51
C TYR A 172 2.41 -13.24 9.37
N MET A 173 3.49 -13.93 8.98
CA MET A 173 3.48 -15.36 8.68
C MET A 173 3.59 -16.22 9.95
N LEU A 174 3.10 -17.46 9.87
CA LEU A 174 3.09 -18.39 11.01
C LEU A 174 4.49 -18.82 11.51
N ASP A 175 5.52 -18.68 10.69
CA ASP A 175 6.91 -18.93 11.10
C ASP A 175 7.53 -17.76 11.87
N GLY A 176 6.82 -16.62 11.95
CA GLY A 176 7.25 -15.40 12.62
C GLY A 176 7.98 -14.41 11.71
N SER A 177 8.10 -14.69 10.41
CA SER A 177 8.59 -13.73 9.41
C SER A 177 7.50 -12.71 9.06
N VAL A 178 7.92 -11.54 8.54
CA VAL A 178 7.01 -10.48 8.11
C VAL A 178 7.44 -9.89 6.78
N THR A 179 6.56 -9.94 5.78
CA THR A 179 6.74 -9.22 4.52
C THR A 179 5.91 -7.95 4.55
N MET A 180 6.55 -6.79 4.35
CA MET A 180 5.90 -5.48 4.28
C MET A 180 6.05 -4.93 2.87
N VAL A 181 4.94 -4.57 2.23
CA VAL A 181 4.94 -4.00 0.88
C VAL A 181 4.24 -2.66 0.93
N SER A 182 4.92 -1.59 0.50
CA SER A 182 4.37 -0.23 0.58
C SER A 182 4.32 0.49 -0.76
N SER A 183 3.24 1.24 -0.95
CA SER A 183 3.04 2.18 -2.04
C SER A 183 2.99 3.62 -1.51
N TYR A 184 3.29 4.56 -2.40
CA TYR A 184 3.49 5.96 -2.08
C TYR A 184 2.64 6.82 -3.01
N ASN A 185 2.11 7.94 -2.49
CA ASN A 185 1.55 8.99 -3.35
C ASN A 185 2.63 9.95 -3.87
N TYR A 186 3.92 9.62 -3.74
CA TYR A 186 5.04 10.43 -4.20
C TYR A 186 6.12 9.51 -4.79
N ASP A 187 7.22 10.08 -5.28
CA ASP A 187 8.40 9.31 -5.66
C ASP A 187 9.30 9.08 -4.43
N PRO A 188 9.35 7.85 -3.87
CA PRO A 188 10.13 7.57 -2.66
C PRO A 188 11.63 7.50 -2.94
N ILE A 189 12.07 7.58 -4.20
CA ILE A 189 13.48 7.45 -4.56
C ILE A 189 14.19 8.80 -4.45
N ILE A 190 15.20 8.86 -3.60
CA ILE A 190 16.02 10.06 -3.41
C ILE A 190 17.21 10.00 -4.37
N ASP A 191 17.04 10.56 -5.57
CA ASP A 191 18.09 10.74 -6.57
C ASP A 191 17.88 12.00 -7.42
N ASP A 192 18.69 12.19 -8.47
CA ASP A 192 18.62 13.34 -9.39
C ASP A 192 17.39 13.32 -10.33
N GLN A 193 16.63 12.23 -10.31
CA GLN A 193 15.43 12.00 -11.13
C GLN A 193 14.16 11.93 -10.28
N GLN A 194 14.23 12.32 -9.00
CA GLN A 194 13.06 12.30 -8.12
C GLN A 194 11.94 13.17 -8.70
N ASP A 195 10.77 12.58 -8.88
CA ASP A 195 9.58 13.33 -9.29
C ASP A 195 9.05 14.16 -8.11
N PRO A 196 9.04 15.50 -8.18
CA PRO A 196 8.55 16.34 -7.10
C PRO A 196 7.02 16.31 -6.96
N THR A 197 6.32 15.69 -7.90
CA THR A 197 4.86 15.70 -7.96
C THR A 197 4.27 14.72 -6.95
N THR A 198 3.41 15.23 -6.07
CA THR A 198 2.56 14.39 -5.22
C THR A 198 1.28 14.01 -5.98
N ARG A 199 0.86 12.77 -5.81
CA ARG A 199 -0.28 12.11 -6.44
C ARG A 199 -1.51 12.24 -5.52
N PRO A 200 -2.73 12.27 -6.07
CA PRO A 200 -3.95 12.27 -5.25
C PRO A 200 -4.09 11.00 -4.38
N GLU A 201 -3.58 9.88 -4.88
CA GLU A 201 -3.66 8.55 -4.25
C GLU A 201 -2.30 7.83 -4.37
N VAL A 202 -2.12 6.77 -3.59
CA VAL A 202 -0.94 5.90 -3.73
C VAL A 202 -0.93 5.21 -5.09
N ALA A 203 0.25 4.94 -5.63
CA ALA A 203 0.39 4.41 -7.00
C ALA A 203 -0.14 2.97 -7.19
N VAL A 204 -0.19 2.19 -6.11
CA VAL A 204 -0.59 0.78 -6.08
C VAL A 204 -1.58 0.60 -4.92
N PRO A 205 -2.83 0.18 -5.18
CA PRO A 205 -3.86 0.01 -4.16
C PRO A 205 -3.67 -1.28 -3.35
N TYR A 206 -4.37 -1.40 -2.22
CA TYR A 206 -4.20 -2.53 -1.29
C TYR A 206 -4.43 -3.88 -1.94
N GLU A 207 -5.35 -4.03 -2.89
CA GLU A 207 -5.58 -5.33 -3.54
C GLU A 207 -4.35 -5.85 -4.28
N GLN A 208 -3.53 -4.94 -4.83
CA GLN A 208 -2.26 -5.29 -5.47
C GLN A 208 -1.15 -5.50 -4.43
N LEU A 209 -1.14 -4.69 -3.36
CA LEU A 209 -0.18 -4.86 -2.25
C LEU A 209 -0.39 -6.18 -1.52
N ASP A 210 -1.64 -6.64 -1.36
CA ASP A 210 -2.00 -7.95 -0.78
C ASP A 210 -1.33 -9.07 -1.56
N VAL A 211 -1.52 -9.08 -2.89
CA VAL A 211 -0.95 -10.12 -3.75
C VAL A 211 0.58 -10.16 -3.65
N LEU A 212 1.23 -9.00 -3.58
CA LEU A 212 2.68 -8.93 -3.38
C LEU A 212 3.08 -9.39 -1.98
N ALA A 213 2.40 -8.92 -0.92
CA ALA A 213 2.76 -9.23 0.47
C ALA A 213 2.52 -10.71 0.83
N THR A 214 1.50 -11.33 0.24
CA THR A 214 1.14 -12.74 0.48
C THR A 214 1.70 -13.70 -0.56
N ASP A 215 2.65 -13.26 -1.40
CA ASP A 215 3.29 -14.16 -2.36
C ASP A 215 4.07 -15.26 -1.61
N PRO A 216 3.67 -16.54 -1.75
CA PRO A 216 4.28 -17.63 -0.99
C PRO A 216 5.75 -17.87 -1.35
N GLU A 217 6.21 -17.41 -2.52
CA GLU A 217 7.63 -17.53 -2.91
C GLU A 217 8.49 -16.37 -2.41
N LEU A 218 7.91 -15.36 -1.77
CA LEU A 218 8.66 -14.33 -1.04
C LEU A 218 8.96 -14.74 0.40
N ALA A 219 8.29 -15.77 0.92
CA ALA A 219 8.64 -16.40 2.18
C ALA A 219 9.93 -17.21 1.97
N LEU A 220 11.05 -16.68 2.46
CA LEU A 220 12.37 -17.31 2.34
C LEU A 220 12.46 -18.47 3.34
N HIS A 221 12.06 -19.67 2.89
CA HIS A 221 12.14 -20.92 3.65
C HIS A 221 13.35 -21.78 3.26
#